data_AF-A0A9D4MZ95-F1
#
_entry.id   AF-A0A9D4MZ95-F1
#
_cell.length_a   1.000
_cell.length_b   1.000
_cell.length_c   1.000
_cell.angle_alpha   90.00
_cell.angle_beta   90.00
_cell.angle_gamma   90.00
#
_symmetry.space_group_name_H-M   'P 1'
#
loop_
_entity.id
_entity.type
_entity.pdbx_description
1 polymer ?
#
loop_
_entity_poly.entity_id
_entity_poly.type
_entity_poly.pdbx_seq_one_letter_code
_entity_poly.pdbx_strand_id
1 'polypeptide(L)'
;MYQGYLRSSDIDAAPQYVPDEHEALSLFQYMDCLQLQEYLDNQNKLDEHIRDLNQVKKIEKDKKIIIEKNRALAEFNMTLQRPFADLKTAVGQAYEEMNQLKESIRSDLATLESQSLSQSQDTMMAICQTEVAQADEESENIADAFSRGELLIETFISEYVDKRTHANIKRAKLEKLTDLIRQNGGPSPSSVAPYPVNNYISKSTDSGFSQAPYGQTPYPTSYSGMPVPQIYR
;
A
#
# COMPACT_ATOMS: atom_id res chain seq x y z
N MET A 1 -0.66 -19.74 20.08
CA MET A 1 -0.89 -21.20 20.02
C MET A 1 -2.15 -21.45 19.22
N TYR A 2 -2.06 -22.35 18.25
CA TYR A 2 -3.09 -22.92 17.37
C TYR A 2 -3.81 -21.98 16.38
N GLN A 3 -3.20 -21.89 15.19
CA GLN A 3 -3.92 -21.85 13.92
C GLN A 3 -4.82 -23.10 13.84
N GLY A 4 -6.11 -22.88 13.67
CA GLY A 4 -7.10 -23.94 13.42
C GLY A 4 -8.00 -23.52 12.27
N TYR A 5 -7.43 -23.14 11.12
CA TYR A 5 -8.20 -23.18 9.89
C TYR A 5 -8.45 -24.66 9.60
N LEU A 6 -9.68 -25.11 9.79
CA LEU A 6 -10.12 -26.44 9.34
C LEU A 6 -9.73 -26.56 7.87
N ARG A 7 -8.71 -27.37 7.56
CA ARG A 7 -8.39 -27.71 6.18
C ARG A 7 -9.62 -28.41 5.60
N SER A 8 -9.79 -28.37 4.29
CA SER A 8 -10.80 -29.20 3.60
C SER A 8 -10.64 -30.70 3.92
N SER A 9 -9.48 -31.12 4.44
CA SER A 9 -9.20 -32.48 4.94
C SER A 9 -9.70 -32.75 6.37
N ASP A 10 -10.08 -31.73 7.13
CA ASP A 10 -10.62 -31.82 8.50
C ASP A 10 -12.15 -31.88 8.51
N ILE A 11 -12.77 -31.76 7.33
CA ILE A 11 -14.18 -32.12 7.12
C ILE A 11 -14.18 -33.65 7.07
N ASP A 12 -14.33 -34.28 8.24
CA ASP A 12 -14.56 -35.72 8.31
C ASP A 12 -15.64 -36.09 7.29
N ALA A 13 -15.29 -36.94 6.33
CA ALA A 13 -16.24 -37.49 5.39
C ALA A 13 -17.43 -38.02 6.19
N ALA A 14 -18.66 -37.66 5.78
CA ALA A 14 -19.86 -38.07 6.48
C ALA A 14 -19.77 -39.59 6.74
N PRO A 15 -19.90 -40.05 8.00
CA PRO A 15 -19.68 -41.45 8.34
C PRO A 15 -20.58 -42.29 7.44
N GLN A 16 -19.96 -43.09 6.56
CA GLN A 16 -20.67 -43.92 5.62
C GLN A 16 -21.28 -45.08 6.38
N TYR A 17 -22.51 -44.87 6.81
CA TYR A 17 -23.22 -45.78 7.68
C TYR A 17 -23.88 -46.86 6.84
N VAL A 18 -23.38 -48.09 6.96
CA VAL A 18 -24.00 -49.28 6.38
C VAL A 18 -24.98 -49.83 7.42
N PRO A 19 -26.28 -49.94 7.13
CA PRO A 19 -27.25 -50.49 8.07
C PRO A 19 -26.85 -51.89 8.55
N ASP A 20 -26.88 -52.12 9.86
CA ASP A 20 -26.67 -53.45 10.45
C ASP A 20 -27.99 -54.21 10.40
N GLU A 21 -28.22 -54.87 9.26
CA GLU A 21 -29.41 -55.67 8.99
C GLU A 21 -29.50 -56.87 9.94
N HIS A 22 -28.37 -57.39 10.44
CA HIS A 22 -28.36 -58.55 11.30
C HIS A 22 -28.88 -58.20 12.70
N GLU A 23 -28.44 -57.09 13.29
CA GLU A 23 -28.97 -56.59 14.56
C GLU A 23 -30.46 -56.26 14.45
N ALA A 24 -30.88 -55.64 13.33
CA ALA A 24 -32.26 -55.26 13.09
C ALA A 24 -33.22 -56.47 12.99
N LEU A 25 -32.78 -57.55 12.34
CA LEU A 25 -33.59 -58.74 12.07
C LEU A 25 -33.46 -59.84 13.14
N SER A 26 -32.43 -59.78 14.00
CA SER A 26 -32.17 -60.80 15.03
C SER A 26 -33.34 -61.02 15.97
N LEU A 27 -34.05 -59.95 16.36
CA LEU A 27 -35.22 -60.07 17.24
C LEU A 27 -36.40 -60.76 16.56
N PHE A 28 -36.60 -60.52 15.26
CA PHE A 28 -37.69 -61.12 14.47
C PHE A 28 -37.52 -62.63 14.27
N GLN A 29 -36.30 -63.15 14.40
CA GLN A 29 -36.02 -64.58 14.30
C GLN A 29 -36.67 -65.40 15.44
N TYR A 30 -37.02 -64.77 16.55
CA TYR A 30 -37.59 -65.42 17.74
C TYR A 30 -39.08 -65.13 17.96
N MET A 31 -39.77 -64.56 16.96
CA MET A 31 -41.17 -64.13 17.05
C MET A 31 -42.13 -65.08 16.32
N ASP A 32 -43.35 -65.22 16.83
CA ASP A 32 -44.41 -66.04 16.21
C ASP A 32 -45.07 -65.32 15.01
N CYS A 33 -45.63 -66.07 14.06
CA CYS A 33 -46.29 -65.52 12.86
C CYS A 33 -47.35 -64.45 13.16
N LEU A 34 -48.10 -64.60 14.25
CA LEU A 34 -49.11 -63.60 14.66
C LEU A 34 -48.46 -62.29 15.11
N GLN A 35 -47.31 -62.36 15.77
CA GLN A 35 -46.57 -61.19 16.24
C GLN A 35 -45.85 -60.49 15.08
N LEU A 36 -45.30 -61.25 14.14
CA LEU A 36 -44.71 -60.69 12.91
C LEU A 36 -45.75 -59.98 12.04
N GLN A 37 -46.97 -60.52 11.97
CA GLN A 37 -48.08 -59.89 11.26
C GLN A 37 -48.51 -58.59 11.96
N GLU A 38 -48.52 -58.55 13.30
CA GLU A 38 -48.80 -57.33 14.05
C GLU A 38 -47.73 -56.23 13.82
N TYR A 39 -46.46 -56.61 13.66
CA TYR A 39 -45.39 -55.68 13.29
C TYR A 39 -45.49 -55.18 11.84
N LEU A 40 -46.00 -56.01 10.92
CA LEU A 40 -46.26 -55.61 9.54
C LEU A 40 -47.47 -54.67 9.43
N ASP A 41 -48.50 -54.92 10.23
CA ASP A 41 -49.73 -54.12 10.25
C ASP A 41 -49.57 -52.80 11.03
N ASN A 42 -48.58 -52.69 11.93
CA ASN A 42 -48.33 -51.50 12.75
C ASN A 42 -46.94 -50.90 12.54
N GLN A 43 -46.86 -49.98 11.58
CA GLN A 43 -45.63 -49.28 11.21
C GLN A 43 -45.01 -48.46 12.37
N ASN A 44 -45.79 -48.01 13.35
CA ASN A 44 -45.24 -47.29 14.51
C ASN A 44 -44.39 -48.20 15.40
N LYS A 45 -44.75 -49.48 15.53
CA LYS A 45 -43.97 -50.46 16.30
C LYS A 45 -42.64 -50.77 15.61
N LEU A 46 -42.65 -50.82 14.29
CA LEU A 46 -41.45 -50.98 13.48
C LEU A 46 -40.53 -49.76 13.64
N ASP A 47 -41.08 -48.54 13.59
CA ASP A 47 -40.33 -47.30 13.79
C ASP A 47 -39.72 -47.20 15.19
N GLU A 48 -40.45 -47.63 16.22
CA GLU A 48 -39.96 -47.69 17.60
C GLU A 48 -38.79 -48.68 17.73
N HIS A 49 -38.93 -49.88 17.14
CA HIS A 49 -37.85 -50.88 17.09
C HIS A 49 -36.61 -50.35 16.37
N ILE A 50 -36.79 -49.67 15.23
CA ILE A 50 -35.68 -49.06 14.46
C ILE A 50 -34.99 -47.95 15.29
N ARG A 51 -35.75 -47.13 16.02
CA ARG A 51 -35.18 -46.13 16.94
C ARG A 51 -34.42 -46.78 18.10
N ASP A 52 -34.81 -47.97 18.50
CA ASP A 52 -34.18 -48.68 19.60
C ASP A 52 -32.86 -49.37 19.26
N LEU A 53 -32.59 -49.59 17.97
CA LEU A 53 -31.31 -50.12 17.49
C LEU A 53 -30.13 -49.28 17.98
N ASN A 54 -29.09 -49.95 18.47
CA ASN A 54 -27.88 -49.29 18.99
C ASN A 54 -27.21 -48.42 17.92
N GLN A 55 -27.27 -48.91 16.69
CA GLN A 55 -26.76 -48.25 15.50
C GLN A 55 -27.43 -46.86 15.29
N VAL A 56 -28.77 -46.77 15.39
CA VAL A 56 -29.54 -45.53 15.24
C VAL A 56 -29.33 -44.58 16.42
N LYS A 57 -29.30 -45.10 17.65
CA LYS A 57 -28.96 -44.33 18.85
C LYS A 57 -27.58 -43.69 18.77
N LYS A 58 -26.60 -44.42 18.21
CA LYS A 58 -25.24 -43.91 17.97
C LYS A 58 -25.25 -42.77 16.95
N ILE A 59 -25.93 -42.91 15.82
CA ILE A 59 -26.10 -41.81 14.85
C ILE A 59 -26.72 -40.59 15.51
N GLU A 60 -27.79 -40.76 16.29
CA GLU A 60 -28.48 -39.63 16.91
C GLU A 60 -27.56 -38.89 17.90
N LYS A 61 -26.74 -39.63 18.66
CA LYS A 61 -25.73 -39.06 19.55
C LYS A 61 -24.65 -38.30 18.77
N ASP A 62 -24.11 -38.91 17.71
CA ASP A 62 -23.07 -38.29 16.89
C ASP A 62 -23.61 -37.04 16.18
N LYS A 63 -24.86 -37.09 15.69
CA LYS A 63 -25.59 -35.93 15.15
C LYS A 63 -25.68 -34.80 16.17
N LYS A 64 -26.08 -35.08 17.42
CA LYS A 64 -26.16 -34.07 18.49
C LYS A 64 -24.78 -33.44 18.76
N ILE A 65 -23.73 -34.26 18.81
CA ILE A 65 -22.36 -33.78 19.01
C ILE A 65 -21.93 -32.86 17.85
N ILE A 66 -22.20 -33.23 16.60
CA ILE A 66 -21.84 -32.42 15.42
C ILE A 66 -22.63 -31.12 15.40
N ILE A 67 -23.93 -31.15 15.71
CA ILE A 67 -24.76 -29.93 15.80
C ILE A 67 -24.21 -28.99 16.87
N GLU A 68 -23.87 -29.51 18.05
CA GLU A 68 -23.32 -28.69 19.13
C GLU A 68 -21.97 -28.10 18.75
N LYS A 69 -21.09 -28.88 18.12
CA LYS A 69 -19.81 -28.40 17.59
C LYS A 69 -20.01 -27.31 16.53
N ASN A 70 -20.91 -27.53 15.57
CA ASN A 70 -21.19 -26.54 14.52
C ASN A 70 -21.76 -25.25 15.11
N ARG A 71 -22.66 -25.37 16.09
CA ARG A 71 -23.20 -24.24 16.83
C ARG A 71 -22.09 -23.47 17.54
N ALA A 72 -21.22 -24.14 18.30
CA ALA A 72 -20.10 -23.49 18.98
C ALA A 72 -19.15 -22.77 17.99
N LEU A 73 -18.88 -23.39 16.84
CA LEU A 73 -18.07 -22.77 15.78
C LEU A 73 -18.76 -21.56 15.16
N ALA A 74 -20.08 -21.63 14.92
CA ALA A 74 -20.85 -20.51 14.41
C ALA A 74 -20.87 -19.34 15.41
N GLU A 75 -21.09 -19.62 16.70
CA GLU A 75 -21.03 -18.62 17.77
C GLU A 75 -19.64 -17.98 17.84
N PHE A 76 -18.57 -18.79 17.77
CA PHE A 76 -17.20 -18.27 17.72
C PHE A 76 -16.95 -17.39 16.48
N ASN A 77 -17.36 -17.84 15.29
CA ASN A 77 -17.24 -17.05 14.06
C ASN A 77 -18.01 -15.72 14.15
N MET A 78 -19.20 -15.71 14.77
CA MET A 78 -19.95 -14.49 15.01
C MET A 78 -19.21 -13.54 15.96
N THR A 79 -18.56 -14.05 17.02
CA THR A 79 -17.76 -13.22 17.92
C THR A 79 -16.53 -12.62 17.25
N LEU A 80 -15.93 -13.31 16.27
CA LEU A 80 -14.78 -12.80 15.50
C LEU A 80 -15.14 -11.82 14.39
N GLN A 81 -16.37 -11.89 13.86
CA GLN A 81 -16.78 -11.05 12.74
C GLN A 81 -16.70 -9.56 13.07
N ARG A 82 -17.16 -9.16 14.26
CA ARG A 82 -17.11 -7.76 14.72
C ARG A 82 -15.69 -7.22 14.88
N PRO A 83 -14.78 -7.81 15.67
CA PRO A 83 -13.42 -7.29 15.81
C PRO A 83 -12.64 -7.32 14.49
N PHE A 84 -12.90 -8.28 13.61
CA PHE A 84 -12.31 -8.29 12.27
C PHE A 84 -12.80 -7.13 11.41
N ALA A 85 -14.10 -6.83 11.44
CA ALA A 85 -14.67 -5.67 10.76
C ALA A 85 -14.10 -4.37 11.32
N ASP A 86 -14.05 -4.23 12.65
CA ASP A 86 -13.51 -3.06 13.33
C ASP A 86 -12.02 -2.86 12.95
N LEU A 87 -11.20 -3.92 13.00
CA LEU A 87 -9.79 -3.86 12.60
C LEU A 87 -9.63 -3.49 11.12
N LYS A 88 -10.45 -4.07 10.23
CA LYS A 88 -10.45 -3.72 8.81
C LYS A 88 -10.78 -2.24 8.59
N THR A 89 -11.75 -1.70 9.32
CA THR A 89 -12.10 -0.27 9.25
C THR A 89 -10.97 0.60 9.80
N ALA A 90 -10.34 0.22 10.92
CA ALA A 90 -9.22 0.96 11.50
C ALA A 90 -8.01 1.00 10.57
N VAL A 91 -7.67 -0.12 9.93
CA VAL A 91 -6.59 -0.18 8.93
C VAL A 91 -6.95 0.67 7.70
N GLY A 92 -8.20 0.64 7.26
CA GLY A 92 -8.68 1.49 6.17
C GLY A 92 -8.55 2.99 6.48
N GLN A 93 -8.93 3.39 7.70
CA GLN A 93 -8.79 4.77 8.18
C GLN A 93 -7.33 5.20 8.27
N ALA A 94 -6.46 4.37 8.86
CA ALA A 94 -5.04 4.68 8.97
C ALA A 94 -4.37 4.80 7.59
N TYR A 95 -4.77 3.97 6.62
CA TYR A 95 -4.28 4.06 5.24
C TYR A 95 -4.74 5.35 4.55
N GLU A 96 -5.99 5.76 4.78
CA GLU A 96 -6.53 7.01 4.26
C GLU A 96 -5.82 8.23 4.86
N GLU A 97 -5.62 8.27 6.19
CA GLU A 97 -4.86 9.31 6.87
C GLU A 97 -3.41 9.39 6.35
N MET A 98 -2.76 8.25 6.15
CA MET A 98 -1.42 8.19 5.57
C MET A 98 -1.40 8.78 4.16
N ASN A 99 -2.38 8.46 3.32
CA ASN A 99 -2.46 9.01 1.96
C ASN A 99 -2.70 10.52 1.99
N GLN A 100 -3.60 11.02 2.83
CA GLN A 100 -3.84 12.44 2.99
C GLN A 100 -2.57 13.17 3.43
N LEU A 101 -1.83 12.63 4.40
CA LEU A 101 -0.57 13.20 4.85
C LEU A 101 0.49 13.17 3.73
N LYS A 102 0.56 12.09 2.96
CA LYS A 102 1.46 11.99 1.81
C LYS A 102 1.14 13.02 0.74
N GLU A 103 -0.14 13.27 0.46
CA GLU A 103 -0.58 14.31 -0.47
C GLU A 103 -0.25 15.71 0.05
N SER A 104 -0.47 15.97 1.35
CA SER A 104 -0.06 17.22 2.01
C SER A 104 1.44 17.44 1.86
N ILE A 105 2.27 16.45 2.21
CA ILE A 105 3.73 16.53 2.07
C ILE A 105 4.14 16.76 0.61
N ARG A 106 3.47 16.11 -0.34
CA ARG A 106 3.75 16.31 -1.77
C ARG A 106 3.41 17.73 -2.22
N SER A 107 2.29 18.28 -1.75
CA SER A 107 1.91 19.66 -2.01
C SER A 107 2.92 20.63 -1.41
N ASP A 108 3.28 20.44 -0.13
CA ASP A 108 4.24 21.27 0.57
C ASP A 108 5.62 21.22 -0.11
N LEU A 109 6.06 20.04 -0.52
CA LEU A 109 7.30 19.88 -1.30
C LEU A 109 7.24 20.62 -2.62
N ALA A 110 6.13 20.52 -3.37
CA ALA A 110 5.98 21.25 -4.64
C ALA A 110 6.00 22.78 -4.42
N THR A 111 5.38 23.28 -3.34
CA THR A 111 5.45 24.71 -3.00
C THR A 111 6.87 25.11 -2.62
N LEU A 112 7.57 24.30 -1.82
CA LEU A 112 8.95 24.55 -1.42
C LEU A 112 9.89 24.52 -2.63
N GLU A 113 9.73 23.59 -3.55
CA GLU A 113 10.50 23.54 -4.80
C GLU A 113 10.26 24.80 -5.63
N SER A 114 9.00 25.23 -5.81
CA SER A 114 8.70 26.47 -6.53
C SER A 114 9.32 27.71 -5.87
N GLN A 115 9.29 27.78 -4.54
CA GLN A 115 9.93 28.85 -3.78
C GLN A 115 11.45 28.76 -3.92
N SER A 116 12.03 27.57 -3.82
CA SER A 116 13.47 27.34 -3.99
C SER A 116 13.94 27.66 -5.40
N LEU A 117 13.13 27.46 -6.44
CA LEU A 117 13.48 27.85 -7.81
C LEU A 117 13.45 29.38 -7.98
N SER A 118 12.42 30.06 -7.44
CA SER A 118 12.32 31.53 -7.50
C SER A 118 13.37 32.23 -6.63
N GLN A 119 13.70 31.65 -5.48
CA GLN A 119 14.76 32.10 -4.57
C GLN A 119 16.11 31.44 -4.86
N SER A 120 16.23 30.70 -5.98
CA SER A 120 17.52 30.13 -6.35
C SER A 120 18.50 31.28 -6.54
N GLN A 121 19.68 31.12 -5.97
CA GLN A 121 20.75 32.12 -6.00
C GLN A 121 21.09 32.52 -7.44
N ASP A 122 21.09 31.55 -8.36
CA ASP A 122 21.35 31.78 -9.78
C ASP A 122 20.22 32.57 -10.45
N THR A 123 18.96 32.32 -10.10
CA THR A 123 17.80 33.07 -10.59
C THR A 123 17.87 34.53 -10.12
N MET A 124 18.15 34.76 -8.84
CA MET A 124 18.29 36.13 -8.29
C MET A 124 19.48 36.86 -8.94
N MET A 125 20.60 36.17 -9.16
CA MET A 125 21.78 36.73 -9.81
C MET A 125 21.48 37.14 -11.25
N ALA A 126 20.79 36.28 -12.01
CA ALA A 126 20.37 36.58 -13.38
C ALA A 126 19.43 37.81 -13.43
N ILE A 127 18.45 37.90 -12.51
CA ILE A 127 17.56 39.06 -12.42
C ILE A 127 18.36 40.34 -12.17
N CYS A 128 19.29 40.34 -11.20
CA CYS A 128 20.12 41.50 -10.93
C CYS A 128 21.00 41.88 -12.13
N GLN A 129 21.53 40.91 -12.88
CA GLN A 129 22.27 41.18 -14.13
C GLN A 129 21.39 41.86 -15.17
N THR A 130 20.16 41.38 -15.36
CA THR A 130 19.17 41.99 -16.27
C THR A 130 18.85 43.42 -15.84
N GLU A 131 18.64 43.68 -14.55
CA GLU A 131 18.37 45.03 -14.06
C GLU A 131 19.55 45.99 -14.23
N VAL A 132 20.79 45.50 -14.12
CA VAL A 132 21.99 46.30 -14.41
C VAL A 132 22.06 46.64 -15.89
N ALA A 133 21.83 45.66 -16.77
CA ALA A 133 21.80 45.87 -18.22
C ALA A 133 20.71 46.87 -18.62
N GLN A 134 19.52 46.76 -18.04
CA GLN A 134 18.42 47.70 -18.28
C GLN A 134 18.77 49.13 -17.84
N ALA A 135 19.38 49.29 -16.66
CA ALA A 135 19.81 50.61 -16.18
C ALA A 135 20.94 51.21 -17.04
N ASP A 136 21.86 50.39 -17.55
CA ASP A 136 22.88 50.82 -18.51
C ASP A 136 22.23 51.29 -19.82
N GLU A 137 21.30 50.51 -20.38
CA GLU A 137 20.57 50.83 -21.60
C GLU A 137 19.76 52.14 -21.47
N GLU A 138 19.10 52.36 -20.33
CA GLU A 138 18.41 53.63 -20.06
C GLU A 138 19.37 54.83 -20.10
N SER A 139 20.59 54.68 -19.55
CA SER A 139 21.60 55.74 -19.60
C SER A 139 22.17 55.95 -21.01
N GLU A 140 22.31 54.87 -21.78
CA GLU A 140 22.80 54.90 -23.16
C GLU A 140 21.76 55.56 -24.10
N ASN A 141 20.48 55.25 -23.92
CA ASN A 141 19.40 55.90 -24.65
C ASN A 141 19.38 57.43 -24.47
N ILE A 142 19.70 57.92 -23.26
CA ILE A 142 19.82 59.36 -22.99
C ILE A 142 21.05 59.95 -23.70
N ALA A 143 22.18 59.24 -23.71
CA ALA A 143 23.39 59.66 -24.42
C ALA A 143 23.18 59.70 -25.94
N ASP A 144 22.44 58.73 -26.48
CA ASP A 144 22.10 58.67 -27.90
C ASP A 144 21.13 59.78 -28.29
N ALA A 145 20.12 60.07 -27.47
CA ALA A 145 19.20 61.19 -27.68
C ALA A 145 19.92 62.54 -27.71
N PHE A 146 20.89 62.75 -26.81
CA PHE A 146 21.76 63.93 -26.84
C PHE A 146 22.62 63.97 -28.11
N SER A 147 23.19 62.84 -28.53
CA SER A 147 24.02 62.75 -29.74
C SER A 147 23.23 63.04 -31.03
N ARG A 148 21.92 62.75 -31.03
CA ARG A 148 20.99 63.12 -32.11
C ARG A 148 20.51 64.58 -32.06
N GLY A 149 20.87 65.32 -31.01
CA GLY A 149 20.43 66.71 -30.80
C GLY A 149 18.99 66.84 -30.32
N GLU A 150 18.38 65.76 -29.84
CA GLU A 150 16.99 65.73 -29.35
C GLU A 150 16.88 66.29 -27.91
N LEU A 151 18.01 66.49 -27.23
CA LEU A 151 18.09 66.84 -25.82
C LEU A 151 18.98 68.07 -25.60
N LEU A 152 18.53 69.00 -24.75
CA LEU A 152 19.31 70.16 -24.35
C LEU A 152 20.41 69.76 -23.36
N ILE A 153 21.53 70.50 -23.37
CA ILE A 153 22.71 70.18 -22.55
C ILE A 153 22.41 70.14 -21.04
N GLU A 154 21.62 71.08 -20.54
CA GLU A 154 21.26 71.16 -19.12
C GLU A 154 20.41 69.95 -18.69
N THR A 155 19.45 69.54 -19.53
CA THR A 155 18.62 68.35 -19.31
C THR A 155 19.44 67.07 -19.40
N PHE A 156 20.38 67.00 -20.35
CA PHE A 156 21.27 65.85 -20.52
C PHE A 156 22.12 65.63 -19.28
N ILE A 157 22.78 66.68 -18.79
CA ILE A 157 23.63 66.58 -17.60
C ILE A 157 22.81 66.12 -16.39
N SER A 158 21.61 66.67 -16.20
CA SER A 158 20.76 66.30 -15.06
C SER A 158 20.32 64.83 -15.12
N GLU A 159 19.79 64.36 -16.25
CA GLU A 159 19.21 63.01 -16.36
C GLU A 159 20.28 61.92 -16.55
N TYR A 160 21.30 62.18 -17.37
CA TYR A 160 22.36 61.21 -17.65
C TYR A 160 23.19 60.92 -16.40
N VAL A 161 23.59 61.95 -15.65
CA VAL A 161 24.40 61.75 -14.44
C VAL A 161 23.62 60.94 -13.41
N ASP A 162 22.32 61.20 -13.22
CA ASP A 162 21.50 60.43 -12.29
C ASP A 162 21.35 58.96 -12.72
N LYS A 163 20.98 58.72 -13.99
CA LYS A 163 20.80 57.36 -14.53
C LYS A 163 22.11 56.56 -14.58
N ARG A 164 23.20 57.20 -15.00
CA ARG A 164 24.54 56.58 -15.04
C ARG A 164 25.05 56.26 -13.63
N THR A 165 24.76 57.13 -12.65
CA THR A 165 25.09 56.88 -11.25
C THR A 165 24.31 55.68 -10.72
N HIS A 166 23.00 55.59 -11.00
CA HIS A 166 22.18 54.44 -10.64
C HIS A 166 22.70 53.13 -11.25
N ALA A 167 23.06 53.13 -12.53
CA ALA A 167 23.61 51.96 -13.21
C ALA A 167 24.95 51.51 -12.58
N ASN A 168 25.85 52.45 -12.30
CA ASN A 168 27.12 52.18 -11.64
C ASN A 168 26.95 51.62 -10.22
N ILE A 169 26.02 52.18 -9.43
CA ILE A 169 25.70 51.67 -8.09
C ILE A 169 25.16 50.24 -8.17
N LYS A 170 24.25 49.94 -9.10
CA LYS A 170 23.74 48.58 -9.29
C LYS A 170 24.84 47.62 -9.72
N ARG A 171 25.74 48.02 -10.63
CA ARG A 171 26.90 47.20 -11.04
C ARG A 171 27.83 46.89 -9.88
N ALA A 172 28.17 47.89 -9.06
CA ALA A 172 29.00 47.69 -7.86
C ALA A 172 28.34 46.75 -6.84
N LYS A 173 27.01 46.86 -6.66
CA LYS A 173 26.25 45.93 -5.80
C LYS A 173 26.24 44.51 -6.35
N LEU A 174 26.10 44.33 -7.67
CA LEU A 174 26.15 43.03 -8.33
C LEU A 174 27.53 42.37 -8.20
N GLU A 175 28.61 43.13 -8.40
CA GLU A 175 29.98 42.66 -8.20
C GLU A 175 30.19 42.19 -6.75
N LYS A 176 29.72 43.00 -5.78
CA LYS A 176 29.80 42.62 -4.37
C LYS A 176 28.98 41.37 -4.05
N LEU A 177 27.80 41.22 -4.64
CA LEU A 177 26.96 40.02 -4.52
C LEU A 177 27.70 38.79 -5.08
N THR A 178 28.33 38.93 -6.26
CA THR A 178 29.13 37.87 -6.90
C THR A 178 30.27 37.42 -6.00
N ASP A 179 30.98 38.37 -5.40
CA ASP A 179 32.08 38.08 -4.48
C ASP A 179 31.60 37.36 -3.21
N LEU A 180 30.47 37.78 -2.63
CA LEU A 180 29.88 37.12 -1.47
C LEU A 180 29.46 35.69 -1.80
N ILE A 181 28.82 35.48 -2.96
CA ILE A 181 28.46 34.15 -3.46
C ILE A 181 29.71 33.27 -3.63
N ARG A 182 30.78 33.79 -4.24
CA ARG A 182 32.03 33.05 -4.44
C ARG A 182 32.72 32.70 -3.12
N GLN A 183 32.64 33.58 -2.12
CA GLN A 183 33.20 33.35 -0.78
C GLN A 183 32.39 32.31 0.01
N ASN A 184 31.06 32.33 -0.09
CA ASN A 184 30.17 31.36 0.56
C ASN A 184 30.08 30.02 -0.17
N GLY A 185 30.43 29.95 -1.46
CA GLY A 185 30.42 28.74 -2.29
C GLY A 185 31.64 27.82 -2.13
N GLY A 186 32.62 28.18 -1.30
CA GLY A 186 33.66 27.23 -0.85
C GLY A 186 33.05 26.19 0.09
N PRO A 187 33.61 24.96 0.19
CA PRO A 187 33.05 23.90 1.03
C PRO A 187 33.12 24.33 2.50
N SER A 188 32.02 24.90 3.02
CA SER A 188 31.86 25.12 4.45
C SER A 188 31.55 23.76 5.12
N PRO A 189 32.27 23.37 6.18
CA PRO A 189 32.02 22.14 6.92
C PRO A 189 30.83 22.36 7.84
N SER A 190 29.62 22.39 7.27
CA SER A 190 28.39 22.28 8.05
C SER A 190 27.77 20.93 7.74
N SER A 191 28.04 19.98 8.64
CA SER A 191 27.47 18.66 8.64
C SER A 191 25.95 18.75 8.75
N VAL A 192 25.25 18.44 7.67
CA VAL A 192 24.03 17.64 7.80
C VAL A 192 24.26 16.44 6.91
N ALA A 193 24.71 15.36 7.55
CA ALA A 193 24.79 14.06 6.89
C ALA A 193 23.41 13.74 6.29
N PRO A 194 23.33 13.39 5.00
CA PRO A 194 22.11 12.83 4.45
C PRO A 194 21.82 11.54 5.21
N TYR A 195 20.68 11.47 5.89
CA TYR A 195 20.20 10.20 6.45
C TYR A 195 20.17 9.16 5.32
N PRO A 196 20.70 7.94 5.54
CA PRO A 196 20.65 6.90 4.53
C PRO A 196 19.18 6.49 4.31
N VAL A 197 18.62 6.88 3.17
CA VAL A 197 17.41 6.29 2.62
C VAL A 197 17.73 4.83 2.34
N ASN A 198 17.14 3.93 3.13
CA ASN A 198 17.28 2.49 2.93
C ASN A 198 16.46 2.10 1.69
N ASN A 199 17.05 2.26 0.51
CA ASN A 199 16.49 1.83 -0.76
C ASN A 199 16.75 0.33 -0.96
N TYR A 200 15.87 -0.51 -0.46
CA TYR A 200 15.76 -1.90 -0.93
C TYR A 200 15.09 -1.89 -2.31
N ILE A 201 15.90 -1.57 -3.32
CA ILE A 201 15.59 -1.78 -4.73
C ILE A 201 16.56 -2.86 -5.23
N SER A 202 16.10 -4.10 -5.21
CA SER A 202 16.77 -5.25 -5.80
C SER A 202 16.89 -5.05 -7.32
N LYS A 203 18.10 -4.76 -7.81
CA LYS A 203 18.45 -4.94 -9.22
C LYS A 203 19.01 -6.35 -9.40
N SER A 204 18.26 -7.18 -10.12
CA SER A 204 18.73 -8.47 -10.62
C SER A 204 19.73 -8.24 -11.76
N THR A 205 20.98 -8.64 -11.55
CA THR A 205 21.97 -8.83 -12.61
C THR A 205 22.17 -10.31 -12.88
N ASP A 206 22.14 -10.59 -14.17
CA ASP A 206 22.33 -11.85 -14.86
C ASP A 206 23.78 -12.39 -14.72
N SER A 207 23.89 -13.71 -14.91
CA SER A 207 25.06 -14.53 -15.24
C SER A 207 26.10 -14.92 -14.16
N GLY A 208 26.37 -16.24 -14.06
CA GLY A 208 27.68 -16.77 -13.65
C GLY A 208 27.68 -17.92 -12.63
N PHE A 209 27.81 -19.16 -13.11
CA PHE A 209 27.94 -20.43 -12.38
C PHE A 209 28.98 -20.47 -11.24
N SER A 210 28.66 -21.19 -10.15
CA SER A 210 29.55 -22.15 -9.45
C SER A 210 28.78 -23.01 -8.41
N GLN A 211 28.93 -24.34 -8.53
CA GLN A 211 28.55 -25.45 -7.62
C GLN A 211 29.15 -25.29 -6.21
N ALA A 212 28.69 -25.81 -5.06
CA ALA A 212 27.79 -26.91 -4.64
C ALA A 212 27.52 -26.75 -3.10
N PRO A 213 27.04 -27.76 -2.34
CA PRO A 213 25.83 -28.59 -2.42
C PRO A 213 24.92 -28.37 -1.17
N TYR A 214 23.93 -29.24 -0.97
CA TYR A 214 23.05 -29.45 0.20
C TYR A 214 21.59 -29.00 0.04
N GLY A 215 20.70 -30.00 -0.03
CA GLY A 215 19.32 -29.91 0.44
C GLY A 215 18.23 -29.76 -0.63
N GLN A 216 17.99 -30.81 -1.42
CA GLN A 216 16.79 -30.95 -2.25
C GLN A 216 15.54 -31.18 -1.37
N THR A 217 14.49 -30.38 -1.56
CA THR A 217 13.10 -30.79 -1.26
C THR A 217 12.18 -30.44 -2.44
N PRO A 218 11.26 -31.33 -2.84
CA PRO A 218 10.60 -31.27 -4.14
C PRO A 218 9.32 -30.43 -4.09
N TYR A 219 9.21 -29.42 -4.96
CA TYR A 219 7.91 -28.85 -5.32
C TYR A 219 7.37 -29.58 -6.55
N PRO A 220 6.15 -30.16 -6.50
CA PRO A 220 5.49 -30.65 -7.69
C PRO A 220 5.01 -29.47 -8.55
N THR A 221 5.53 -29.43 -9.76
CA THR A 221 4.99 -28.71 -10.90
C THR A 221 3.59 -29.22 -11.24
N SER A 222 2.56 -28.39 -11.07
CA SER A 222 1.34 -28.53 -11.85
C SER A 222 0.77 -27.15 -12.19
N TYR A 223 0.89 -26.84 -13.47
CA TYR A 223 0.29 -25.73 -14.20
C TYR A 223 -1.25 -25.83 -14.16
N SER A 224 -1.95 -24.77 -13.75
CA SER A 224 -3.20 -24.32 -14.39
C SER A 224 -3.75 -23.05 -13.73
N GLY A 225 -3.74 -21.95 -14.49
CA GLY A 225 -4.94 -21.14 -14.63
C GLY A 225 -5.19 -19.98 -13.67
N MET A 226 -4.22 -19.10 -13.40
CA MET A 226 -4.57 -17.74 -12.96
C MET A 226 -3.90 -16.66 -13.84
N PRO A 227 -4.68 -15.76 -14.47
CA PRO A 227 -4.15 -14.69 -15.29
C PRO A 227 -3.55 -13.59 -14.41
N VAL A 228 -2.28 -13.26 -14.66
CA VAL A 228 -1.62 -12.10 -14.07
C VAL A 228 -2.08 -10.82 -14.79
N PRO A 229 -2.50 -9.77 -14.06
CA PRO A 229 -2.92 -8.51 -14.65
C PRO A 229 -1.72 -7.76 -15.27
N GLN A 230 -1.87 -7.37 -16.53
CA GLN A 230 -0.91 -6.53 -17.27
C GLN A 230 -1.05 -5.08 -16.79
N ILE A 231 -0.03 -4.59 -16.10
CA ILE A 231 0.18 -3.15 -15.87
C ILE A 231 0.79 -2.55 -17.14
N TYR A 232 -0.05 -1.88 -17.94
CA TYR A 232 0.43 -1.05 -19.05
C TYR A 232 1.19 0.17 -18.50
N ARG A 233 2.35 0.45 -19.12
CA ARG A 233 3.06 1.73 -19.06
C ARG A 233 2.54 2.67 -20.12
#